data_AF-A0A2A6NRI1-F1
#
_entry.id   AF-A0A2A6NRI1-F1
#
_cell.length_a   1.000
_cell.length_b   1.000
_cell.length_c   1.000
_cell.angle_alpha   90.00
_cell.angle_beta   90.00
_cell.angle_gamma   90.00
#
_symmetry.space_group_name_H-M   'P 1'
#
loop_
_entity.id
_entity.type
_entity.pdbx_description
1 polymer ?
#
loop_
_entity_poly.entity_id
_entity_poly.type
_entity_poly.pdbx_seq_one_letter_code
_entity_poly.pdbx_strand_id
1 'polypeptide(L)'
;MRGREPSLVRLCRPYPSRLGRHKHGGAWRRSVQVFGPRISGRPAAAAGIGGNMNLIEKAREFAREKHAQQKRNYTGEPYFLHLEEVASIVERAGLSETAIAAAWLHDTVEDTDATLPEICAKFGSAVALMVLDLTDTPPGYGLNRASRGEIDRRRLAAASPETQGVKCADLISNTSSIAKHDPGFATKYLPEKRATLEILTKAPAPLLEQAWASLRAAEGELAGAVGIEPT
;
A
#
# COMPACT_ATOMS: atom_id res chain seq x y z
N MET A 1 17.54 -26.26 12.25
CA MET A 1 16.90 -25.19 13.06
C MET A 1 15.79 -24.58 12.23
N ARG A 2 14.52 -24.76 12.60
CA ARG A 2 13.37 -24.18 11.86
C ARG A 2 13.17 -22.74 12.35
N GLY A 3 13.51 -21.77 11.52
CA GLY A 3 13.17 -20.37 11.74
C GLY A 3 11.65 -20.22 11.74
N ARG A 4 11.09 -19.62 12.79
CA ARG A 4 9.66 -19.27 12.81
C ARG A 4 9.47 -18.03 11.95
N GLU A 5 8.71 -18.14 10.88
CA GLU A 5 8.19 -16.99 10.16
C GLU A 5 7.40 -16.09 11.13
N PRO A 6 7.54 -14.77 11.07
CA PRO A 6 6.71 -13.87 11.85
C PRO A 6 5.27 -13.95 11.34
N SER A 7 4.43 -14.71 12.04
CA SER A 7 2.99 -14.82 11.73
C SER A 7 2.35 -13.44 11.72
N LEU A 8 1.61 -13.09 10.66
CA LEU A 8 0.83 -11.85 10.49
C LEU A 8 -0.07 -11.50 11.69
N VAL A 9 -0.49 -12.52 12.46
CA VAL A 9 -1.19 -12.41 13.75
C VAL A 9 -0.44 -11.49 14.75
N ARG A 10 0.88 -11.32 14.61
CA ARG A 10 1.70 -10.48 15.50
C ARG A 10 1.63 -8.99 15.15
N LEU A 11 1.43 -8.63 13.88
CA LEU A 11 1.30 -7.23 13.42
C LEU A 11 -0.03 -6.61 13.84
N CYS A 12 -1.07 -7.44 13.95
CA CYS A 12 -2.43 -7.02 14.26
C CYS A 12 -2.84 -7.25 15.73
N ARG A 13 -1.89 -7.59 16.62
CA ARG A 13 -2.15 -7.67 18.06
C ARG A 13 -1.98 -6.28 18.69
N PRO A 14 -2.91 -5.82 19.55
CA PRO A 14 -2.65 -4.64 20.37
C PRO A 14 -1.38 -4.88 21.21
N TYR A 15 -0.53 -3.84 21.32
CA TYR A 15 0.72 -3.88 22.09
C TYR A 15 0.48 -4.48 23.48
N PRO A 16 1.31 -5.43 23.97
CA PRO A 16 1.12 -5.96 25.30
C PRO A 16 1.40 -4.85 26.33
N SER A 17 0.42 -4.56 27.18
CA SER A 17 0.62 -3.73 28.36
C SER A 17 1.70 -4.38 29.23
N ARG A 18 2.74 -3.60 29.58
CA ARG A 18 3.80 -4.07 30.49
C ARG A 18 3.18 -4.41 31.85
N LEU A 19 3.13 -5.71 32.19
CA LEU A 19 2.86 -6.17 33.54
C LEU A 19 4.07 -5.86 34.44
N GLY A 20 4.02 -4.74 35.15
CA GLY A 20 4.93 -4.47 36.26
C GLY A 20 4.61 -5.38 37.45
N ARG A 21 5.63 -6.00 38.07
CA ARG A 21 5.49 -6.71 39.35
C ARG A 21 6.08 -5.83 40.46
N HIS A 22 5.31 -5.59 41.52
CA HIS A 22 5.83 -5.08 42.78
C HIS A 22 5.52 -6.06 43.92
N LYS A 23 6.43 -6.15 44.89
CA LYS A 23 6.38 -7.05 46.04
C LYS A 23 5.94 -6.24 47.27
N HIS A 24 4.84 -6.62 47.91
CA HIS A 24 4.49 -6.15 49.26
C HIS A 24 4.02 -7.34 50.10
N GLY A 25 4.62 -7.53 51.28
CA GLY A 25 4.10 -8.38 52.36
C GLY A 25 3.72 -9.81 51.98
N GLY A 26 4.68 -10.64 51.55
CA GLY A 26 4.59 -12.11 51.65
C GLY A 26 3.52 -12.87 50.85
N ALA A 27 2.64 -12.23 50.07
CA ALA A 27 1.61 -12.92 49.29
C ALA A 27 1.35 -12.26 47.93
N TRP A 28 1.25 -13.06 46.86
CA TRP A 28 0.91 -12.61 45.52
C TRP A 28 -0.61 -12.38 45.40
N ARG A 29 -1.05 -11.12 45.25
CA ARG A 29 -2.42 -10.80 44.83
C ARG A 29 -2.41 -10.08 43.48
N ARG A 30 -3.36 -10.42 42.61
CA ARG A 30 -3.62 -9.72 41.34
C ARG A 30 -4.52 -8.53 41.65
N SER A 31 -4.08 -7.32 41.33
CA SER A 31 -4.89 -6.11 41.38
C SER A 31 -4.69 -5.34 40.08
N VAL A 32 -5.79 -5.12 39.36
CA VAL A 32 -5.83 -4.23 38.19
C VAL A 32 -6.06 -2.82 38.72
N GLN A 33 -5.05 -1.95 38.63
CA GLN A 33 -5.22 -0.52 38.83
C GLN A 33 -5.43 0.14 37.47
N VAL A 34 -6.67 0.59 37.22
CA VAL A 34 -6.98 1.46 36.08
C VAL A 34 -6.89 2.89 36.56
N PHE A 35 -5.84 3.63 36.17
CA PHE A 35 -5.78 5.07 36.32
C PHE A 35 -6.34 5.72 35.06
N GLY A 36 -7.55 6.28 35.15
CA GLY A 36 -8.12 7.18 34.14
C GLY A 36 -8.64 8.45 34.81
N PRO A 37 -8.61 9.62 34.14
CA PRO A 37 -9.13 10.86 34.70
C PRO A 37 -10.66 10.80 34.80
N ARG A 38 -11.18 11.32 35.91
CA ARG A 38 -12.62 11.39 36.22
C ARG A 38 -13.27 12.49 35.37
N ILE A 39 -13.95 12.12 34.30
CA ILE A 39 -14.82 13.05 33.57
C ILE A 39 -16.24 12.99 34.15
N SER A 40 -16.60 14.00 34.94
CA SER A 40 -17.98 14.29 35.31
C SER A 40 -18.58 15.27 34.30
N GLY A 41 -19.51 14.82 33.45
CA GLY A 41 -20.24 15.70 32.54
C GLY A 41 -21.36 14.94 31.83
N ARG A 42 -22.60 15.45 31.92
CA ARG A 42 -23.82 14.90 31.29
C ARG A 42 -23.69 14.92 29.76
N PRO A 43 -24.35 14.01 29.01
CA PRO A 43 -24.35 14.09 27.56
C PRO A 43 -25.30 15.21 27.11
N ALA A 44 -24.77 16.20 26.40
CA ALA A 44 -25.58 17.06 25.55
C ALA A 44 -25.78 16.33 24.21
N ALA A 45 -27.03 16.20 23.78
CA ALA A 45 -27.38 15.60 22.50
C ALA A 45 -26.84 16.48 21.36
N ALA A 46 -25.81 15.99 20.66
CA ALA A 46 -25.40 16.51 19.36
C ALA A 46 -26.14 15.71 18.29
N ALA A 47 -26.95 16.42 17.50
CA ALA A 47 -27.59 15.90 16.30
C ALA A 47 -26.52 15.46 15.29
N GLY A 48 -26.38 14.14 15.11
CA GLY A 48 -25.39 13.55 14.22
C GLY A 48 -25.91 13.42 12.80
N ILE A 49 -25.17 14.00 11.84
CA ILE A 49 -25.05 13.44 10.49
C ILE A 49 -23.80 12.57 10.53
N GLY A 50 -23.90 11.42 11.18
CA GLY A 50 -22.82 10.44 11.29
C GLY A 50 -23.12 9.25 10.40
N GLY A 51 -22.91 9.39 9.10
CA GLY A 51 -22.93 8.24 8.19
C GLY A 51 -21.81 7.28 8.59
N ASN A 52 -22.13 6.02 8.88
CA ASN A 52 -21.12 4.99 9.11
C ASN A 52 -20.40 4.73 7.77
N MET A 53 -19.28 5.42 7.54
CA MET A 53 -18.52 5.28 6.30
C MET A 53 -18.12 3.83 6.05
N ASN A 54 -18.25 3.39 4.80
CA ASN A 54 -17.83 2.05 4.40
C ASN A 54 -16.29 1.94 4.34
N LEU A 55 -15.78 0.72 4.14
CA LEU A 55 -14.34 0.45 4.14
C LEU A 55 -13.58 1.31 3.11
N ILE A 56 -14.15 1.46 1.91
CA ILE A 56 -13.54 2.18 0.79
C ILE A 56 -13.50 3.68 1.09
N GLU A 57 -14.59 4.25 1.58
CA GLU A 57 -14.67 5.67 1.96
C GLU A 57 -13.63 6.02 3.03
N LYS A 58 -13.50 5.17 4.08
CA LYS A 58 -12.48 5.34 5.12
C LYS A 58 -11.06 5.29 4.57
N ALA A 59 -10.79 4.37 3.64
CA ALA A 59 -9.47 4.24 3.02
C ALA A 59 -9.14 5.47 2.15
N ARG A 60 -10.12 5.93 1.36
CA ARG A 60 -10.00 7.13 0.52
C ARG A 60 -9.70 8.39 1.33
N GLU A 61 -10.44 8.62 2.41
CA GLU A 61 -10.23 9.80 3.26
C GLU A 61 -8.87 9.76 3.95
N PHE A 62 -8.49 8.59 4.50
CA PHE A 62 -7.18 8.42 5.10
C PHE A 62 -6.05 8.67 4.12
N ALA A 63 -6.14 8.12 2.91
CA ALA A 63 -5.16 8.35 1.86
C ALA A 63 -5.09 9.84 1.45
N ARG A 64 -6.25 10.50 1.32
CA ARG A 64 -6.31 11.95 1.05
C ARG A 64 -5.56 12.76 2.10
N GLU A 65 -5.77 12.44 3.37
CA GLU A 65 -5.12 13.12 4.49
C GLU A 65 -3.60 12.89 4.47
N LYS A 66 -3.17 11.64 4.34
CA LYS A 66 -1.75 11.26 4.34
C LYS A 66 -0.96 11.84 3.18
N HIS A 67 -1.57 11.91 1.99
CA HIS A 67 -0.95 12.43 0.78
C HIS A 67 -1.30 13.91 0.51
N ALA A 68 -1.88 14.64 1.46
CA ALA A 68 -2.44 15.99 1.24
C ALA A 68 -1.43 17.01 0.69
N GLN A 69 -0.14 16.86 1.01
CA GLN A 69 0.93 17.76 0.54
C GLN A 69 1.75 17.16 -0.61
N GLN A 70 1.48 15.92 -1.02
CA GLN A 70 2.23 15.25 -2.08
C GLN A 70 1.70 15.63 -3.47
N LYS A 71 2.64 15.86 -4.38
CA LYS A 71 2.38 16.15 -5.79
C LYS A 71 3.11 15.13 -6.66
N ARG A 72 2.60 14.84 -7.85
CA ARG A 72 3.33 14.04 -8.84
C ARG A 72 4.56 14.80 -9.33
N ASN A 73 5.69 14.11 -9.42
CA ASN A 73 6.99 14.71 -9.77
C ASN A 73 6.99 15.42 -11.13
N TYR A 74 6.19 14.94 -12.10
CA TYR A 74 6.27 15.40 -13.49
C TYR A 74 5.16 16.39 -13.87
N THR A 75 3.97 16.26 -13.30
CA THR A 75 2.81 17.11 -13.65
C THR A 75 2.54 18.20 -12.61
N GLY A 76 3.06 18.05 -11.38
CA GLY A 76 2.74 18.94 -10.26
C GLY A 76 1.31 18.79 -9.73
N GLU A 77 0.54 17.84 -10.26
CA GLU A 77 -0.82 17.55 -9.84
C GLU A 77 -0.85 16.87 -8.47
N PRO A 78 -1.96 16.99 -7.71
CA PRO A 78 -2.12 16.29 -6.45
C PRO A 78 -1.95 14.77 -6.60
N TYR A 79 -1.15 14.15 -5.74
CA TYR A 79 -0.92 12.69 -5.78
C TYR A 79 -2.23 11.89 -5.65
N PHE A 80 -3.22 12.47 -4.97
CA PHE A 80 -4.57 11.93 -4.84
C PHE A 80 -5.21 11.50 -6.17
N LEU A 81 -4.91 12.17 -7.30
CA LEU A 81 -5.45 11.79 -8.61
C LEU A 81 -4.94 10.42 -9.07
N HIS A 82 -3.69 10.08 -8.79
CA HIS A 82 -3.14 8.76 -9.07
C HIS A 82 -3.86 7.69 -8.24
N LEU A 83 -4.04 7.93 -6.94
CA LEU A 83 -4.77 7.01 -6.05
C LEU A 83 -6.21 6.78 -6.52
N GLU A 84 -6.88 7.85 -6.97
CA GLU A 84 -8.24 7.77 -7.53
C GLU A 84 -8.28 6.97 -8.83
N GLU A 85 -7.30 7.15 -9.73
CA GLU A 85 -7.20 6.38 -10.97
C GLU A 85 -7.00 4.88 -10.68
N VAL A 86 -6.06 4.53 -9.80
CA VAL A 86 -5.76 3.14 -9.43
C VAL A 86 -6.97 2.48 -8.79
N ALA A 87 -7.61 3.13 -7.81
CA ALA A 87 -8.82 2.61 -7.17
C ALA A 87 -9.96 2.42 -8.17
N SER A 88 -10.13 3.36 -9.11
CA SER A 88 -11.16 3.26 -10.15
C SER A 88 -10.90 2.12 -11.14
N ILE A 89 -9.63 1.84 -11.48
CA ILE A 89 -9.28 0.68 -12.33
C ILE A 89 -9.62 -0.62 -11.61
N VAL A 90 -9.26 -0.74 -10.33
CA VAL A 90 -9.52 -1.92 -9.48
C VAL A 90 -11.03 -2.15 -9.32
N GLU A 91 -11.80 -1.08 -9.08
CA GLU A 91 -13.26 -1.15 -8.97
C GLU A 91 -13.91 -1.59 -10.29
N ARG A 92 -13.52 -1.00 -11.44
CA ARG A 92 -14.04 -1.40 -12.76
C ARG A 92 -13.70 -2.84 -13.13
N ALA A 93 -12.59 -3.37 -12.61
CA ALA A 93 -12.22 -4.77 -12.77
C ALA A 93 -13.04 -5.73 -11.90
N GLY A 94 -13.92 -5.22 -11.03
CA GLY A 94 -14.79 -6.03 -10.17
C GLY A 94 -14.06 -6.73 -9.03
N LEU A 95 -12.93 -6.19 -8.58
CA LEU A 95 -12.17 -6.71 -7.44
C LEU A 95 -12.86 -6.38 -6.11
N SER A 96 -12.50 -7.10 -5.04
CA SER A 96 -13.14 -6.97 -3.74
C SER A 96 -13.01 -5.57 -3.12
N GLU A 97 -13.89 -5.22 -2.18
CA GLU A 97 -13.76 -3.98 -1.40
C GLU A 97 -12.41 -3.89 -0.65
N THR A 98 -11.83 -5.04 -0.28
CA THR A 98 -10.50 -5.11 0.34
C THR A 98 -9.42 -4.68 -0.65
N ALA A 99 -9.51 -5.12 -1.91
CA ALA A 99 -8.59 -4.72 -2.98
C ALA A 99 -8.75 -3.24 -3.33
N ILE A 100 -9.99 -2.72 -3.39
CA ILE A 100 -10.25 -1.29 -3.63
C ILE A 100 -9.69 -0.44 -2.48
N ALA A 101 -9.87 -0.86 -1.23
CA ALA A 101 -9.28 -0.18 -0.09
C ALA A 101 -7.74 -0.23 -0.11
N ALA A 102 -7.15 -1.38 -0.47
CA ALA A 102 -5.70 -1.51 -0.64
C ALA A 102 -5.18 -0.61 -1.77
N ALA A 103 -5.92 -0.44 -2.87
CA ALA A 103 -5.57 0.46 -3.96
C ALA A 103 -5.49 1.92 -3.51
N TRP A 104 -6.41 2.38 -2.66
CA TRP A 104 -6.32 3.72 -2.05
C TRP A 104 -5.09 3.88 -1.15
N LEU A 105 -4.63 2.79 -0.52
CA LEU A 105 -3.62 2.83 0.55
C LEU A 105 -2.22 2.38 0.09
N HIS A 106 -2.05 1.94 -1.16
CA HIS A 106 -0.88 1.18 -1.57
C HIS A 106 0.46 1.90 -1.35
N ASP A 107 0.49 3.23 -1.53
CA ASP A 107 1.70 4.05 -1.33
C ASP A 107 1.78 4.69 0.05
N THR A 108 0.76 4.55 0.91
CA THR A 108 0.71 5.30 2.17
C THR A 108 1.90 4.96 3.08
N VAL A 109 2.32 3.69 3.13
CA VAL A 109 3.45 3.26 3.97
C VAL A 109 4.80 3.65 3.35
N GLU A 110 4.86 3.80 2.03
CA GLU A 110 6.09 4.16 1.31
C GLU A 110 6.36 5.66 1.35
N ASP A 111 5.33 6.46 1.09
CA ASP A 111 5.46 7.90 0.79
C ASP A 111 5.03 8.82 1.93
N THR A 112 4.49 8.27 3.03
CA THR A 112 3.94 9.06 4.13
C THR A 112 4.43 8.54 5.49
N ASP A 113 3.94 9.12 6.58
CA ASP A 113 4.22 8.68 7.94
C ASP A 113 3.32 7.52 8.41
N ALA A 114 2.46 6.99 7.54
CA ALA A 114 1.60 5.84 7.84
C ALA A 114 2.43 4.57 8.09
N THR A 115 1.90 3.69 8.94
CA THR A 115 2.57 2.43 9.30
C THR A 115 1.67 1.23 9.10
N LEU A 116 2.23 0.06 8.77
CA LEU A 116 1.44 -1.18 8.65
C LEU A 116 0.60 -1.51 9.91
N PRO A 117 1.08 -1.30 11.14
CA PRO A 117 0.23 -1.44 12.34
C PRO A 117 -0.96 -0.47 12.35
N GLU A 118 -0.78 0.78 11.90
CA GLU A 118 -1.87 1.74 11.76
C GLU A 118 -2.89 1.27 10.71
N ILE A 119 -2.41 0.81 9.55
CA ILE A 119 -3.27 0.25 8.49
C ILE A 119 -4.06 -0.96 9.02
N CYS A 120 -3.41 -1.90 9.72
CA CYS A 120 -4.11 -3.06 10.27
C CYS A 120 -5.16 -2.65 11.31
N ALA A 121 -4.85 -1.69 12.18
CA ALA A 121 -5.78 -1.22 13.21
C ALA A 121 -7.02 -0.54 12.63
N LYS A 122 -6.89 0.19 11.51
CA LYS A 122 -7.98 0.95 10.89
C LYS A 122 -8.79 0.15 9.86
N PHE A 123 -8.14 -0.72 9.09
CA PHE A 123 -8.71 -1.37 7.90
C PHE A 123 -8.71 -2.91 7.97
N GLY A 124 -8.09 -3.48 9.01
CA GLY A 124 -8.01 -4.92 9.20
C GLY A 124 -6.80 -5.58 8.53
N SER A 125 -6.57 -6.84 8.88
CA SER A 125 -5.37 -7.58 8.48
C SER A 125 -5.30 -7.89 6.99
N ALA A 126 -6.44 -8.06 6.32
CA ALA A 126 -6.48 -8.37 4.90
C ALA A 126 -5.95 -7.19 4.06
N VAL A 127 -6.43 -5.96 4.35
CA VAL A 127 -5.93 -4.74 3.71
C VAL A 127 -4.46 -4.51 4.05
N ALA A 128 -4.06 -4.66 5.32
CA ALA A 128 -2.66 -4.47 5.72
C ALA A 128 -1.70 -5.45 5.04
N LEU A 129 -2.13 -6.69 4.78
CA LEU A 129 -1.33 -7.66 4.03
C LEU A 129 -1.14 -7.23 2.57
N MET A 130 -2.22 -6.78 1.90
CA MET A 130 -2.12 -6.29 0.53
C MET A 130 -1.21 -5.06 0.45
N VAL A 131 -1.33 -4.11 1.37
CA VAL A 131 -0.46 -2.92 1.42
C VAL A 131 1.00 -3.30 1.64
N LEU A 132 1.29 -4.24 2.56
CA LEU A 132 2.64 -4.77 2.76
C LEU A 132 3.21 -5.39 1.48
N ASP A 133 2.41 -6.17 0.77
CA ASP A 133 2.85 -6.80 -0.47
C ASP A 133 3.14 -5.79 -1.57
N LEU A 134 2.47 -4.62 -1.56
CA LEU A 134 2.59 -3.55 -2.55
C LEU A 134 3.67 -2.50 -2.24
N THR A 135 4.05 -2.33 -0.97
CA THR A 135 5.05 -1.34 -0.51
C THR A 135 6.45 -1.76 -0.93
N ASP A 136 7.27 -0.90 -1.54
CA ASP A 136 8.65 -1.24 -1.91
C ASP A 136 9.59 -1.31 -0.69
N THR A 137 10.67 -2.10 -0.78
CA THR A 137 11.65 -2.18 0.30
C THR A 137 12.41 -0.85 0.41
N PRO A 138 12.42 -0.19 1.59
CA PRO A 138 13.06 1.12 1.73
C PRO A 138 14.59 1.03 1.57
N PRO A 139 15.24 2.11 1.11
CA PRO A 139 16.71 2.16 1.07
C PRO A 139 17.29 2.03 2.49
N GLY A 140 18.37 1.26 2.63
CA GLY A 140 19.01 1.02 3.92
C GLY A 140 19.52 -0.40 4.06
N TYR A 141 19.97 -0.75 5.27
CA TYR A 141 20.37 -2.12 5.64
C TYR A 141 21.48 -2.75 4.77
N GLY A 142 22.27 -1.93 4.05
CA GLY A 142 23.33 -2.41 3.16
C GLY A 142 22.85 -3.04 1.84
N LEU A 143 21.56 -2.91 1.51
CA LEU A 143 21.00 -3.47 0.28
C LEU A 143 21.07 -2.47 -0.88
N ASN A 144 21.56 -2.93 -2.04
CA ASN A 144 21.50 -2.13 -3.27
C ASN A 144 20.10 -2.17 -3.91
N ARG A 145 19.86 -1.31 -4.91
CA ARG A 145 18.55 -1.21 -5.61
C ARG A 145 18.10 -2.54 -6.22
N ALA A 146 19.01 -3.30 -6.82
CA ALA A 146 18.69 -4.59 -7.44
C ALA A 146 18.27 -5.63 -6.40
N SER A 147 18.96 -5.69 -5.25
CA SER A 147 18.62 -6.59 -4.15
C SER A 147 17.26 -6.26 -3.53
N ARG A 148 16.91 -4.96 -3.40
CA ARG A 148 15.58 -4.53 -2.94
C ARG A 148 14.49 -4.94 -3.93
N GLY A 149 14.68 -4.63 -5.22
CA GLY A 149 13.73 -5.04 -6.27
C GLY A 149 13.53 -6.55 -6.35
N GLU A 150 14.56 -7.37 -6.07
CA GLU A 150 14.40 -8.82 -6.00
C GLU A 150 13.54 -9.27 -4.81
N ILE A 151 13.70 -8.64 -3.64
CA ILE A 151 12.86 -8.91 -2.46
C ILE A 151 11.40 -8.53 -2.77
N ASP A 152 11.20 -7.37 -3.38
CA ASP A 152 9.87 -6.85 -3.71
C ASP A 152 9.16 -7.73 -4.74
N ARG A 153 9.86 -8.15 -5.81
CA ARG A 153 9.30 -9.09 -6.80
C ARG A 153 8.99 -10.46 -6.21
N ARG A 154 9.81 -10.98 -5.29
CA ARG A 154 9.49 -12.25 -4.61
C ARG A 154 8.23 -12.15 -3.76
N ARG A 155 8.06 -11.03 -3.05
CA ARG A 155 6.85 -10.76 -2.27
C ARG A 155 5.62 -10.67 -3.18
N LEU A 156 5.69 -9.86 -4.25
CA LEU A 156 4.61 -9.73 -5.23
C LEU A 156 4.29 -11.05 -5.95
N ALA A 157 5.29 -11.86 -6.28
CA ALA A 157 5.09 -13.18 -6.89
C ALA A 157 4.32 -14.13 -5.95
N ALA A 158 4.49 -14.00 -4.63
CA ALA A 158 3.77 -14.78 -3.63
C ALA A 158 2.36 -14.21 -3.31
N ALA A 159 2.13 -12.93 -3.57
CA ALA A 159 0.90 -12.21 -3.23
C ALA A 159 -0.39 -12.77 -3.89
N SER A 160 -1.56 -12.37 -3.37
CA SER A 160 -2.85 -12.85 -3.87
C SER A 160 -3.14 -12.38 -5.32
N PRO A 161 -4.04 -13.06 -6.06
CA PRO A 161 -4.51 -12.59 -7.36
C PRO A 161 -4.98 -11.13 -7.35
N GLU A 162 -5.73 -10.73 -6.32
CA GLU A 162 -6.24 -9.36 -6.20
C GLU A 162 -5.10 -8.36 -5.92
N THR A 163 -4.13 -8.72 -5.07
CA THR A 163 -2.94 -7.87 -4.81
C THR A 163 -2.15 -7.64 -6.10
N GLN A 164 -1.94 -8.70 -6.89
CA GLN A 164 -1.28 -8.55 -8.20
C GLN A 164 -2.12 -7.72 -9.17
N GLY A 165 -3.46 -7.82 -9.10
CA GLY A 165 -4.38 -6.94 -9.83
C GLY A 165 -4.23 -5.47 -9.45
N VAL A 166 -4.10 -5.15 -8.16
CA VAL A 166 -3.79 -3.78 -7.69
C VAL A 166 -2.44 -3.31 -8.24
N LYS A 167 -1.41 -4.16 -8.26
CA LYS A 167 -0.12 -3.80 -8.85
C LYS A 167 -0.21 -3.55 -10.36
N CYS A 168 -1.04 -4.31 -11.09
CA CYS A 168 -1.32 -4.03 -12.49
C CYS A 168 -1.98 -2.65 -12.67
N ALA A 169 -2.95 -2.29 -11.82
CA ALA A 169 -3.62 -1.00 -11.87
C ALA A 169 -2.67 0.18 -11.60
N ASP A 170 -1.79 0.05 -10.59
CA ASP A 170 -0.69 0.98 -10.32
C ASP A 170 0.19 1.18 -11.57
N LEU A 171 0.66 0.07 -12.16
CA LEU A 171 1.49 0.13 -13.37
C LEU A 171 0.78 0.78 -14.56
N ILE A 172 -0.51 0.58 -14.73
CA ILE A 172 -1.31 1.23 -15.79
C ILE A 172 -1.32 2.75 -15.59
N SER A 173 -1.63 3.22 -14.36
CA SER A 173 -1.68 4.66 -14.04
C SER A 173 -0.30 5.35 -14.11
N ASN A 174 0.76 4.64 -13.74
CA ASN A 174 2.11 5.20 -13.77
C ASN A 174 2.71 5.23 -15.18
N THR A 175 2.49 4.18 -15.97
CA THR A 175 3.09 4.04 -17.30
C THR A 175 2.47 5.01 -18.32
N SER A 176 1.18 5.35 -18.18
CA SER A 176 0.50 6.35 -19.02
C SER A 176 1.09 7.77 -18.88
N SER A 177 1.78 8.05 -17.77
CA SER A 177 2.32 9.37 -17.44
C SER A 177 3.83 9.49 -17.70
N ILE A 178 4.63 8.44 -17.46
CA ILE A 178 6.10 8.56 -17.44
C ILE A 178 6.73 8.72 -18.83
N ALA A 179 6.22 8.01 -19.84
CA ALA A 179 6.81 8.04 -21.20
C ALA A 179 6.79 9.44 -21.83
N LYS A 180 5.83 10.28 -21.44
CA LYS A 180 5.63 11.62 -22.00
C LYS A 180 6.51 12.70 -21.37
N HIS A 181 7.05 12.47 -20.17
CA HIS A 181 7.59 13.57 -19.36
C HIS A 181 9.06 13.41 -18.93
N ASP A 182 9.64 12.20 -18.98
CA ASP A 182 11.07 12.01 -18.67
C ASP A 182 11.68 10.80 -19.40
N PRO A 183 12.13 10.96 -20.67
CA PRO A 183 12.75 9.90 -21.44
C PRO A 183 14.02 9.33 -20.78
N GLY A 184 14.79 10.17 -20.08
CA GLY A 184 16.01 9.75 -19.39
C GLY A 184 15.71 8.78 -18.25
N PHE A 185 14.71 9.08 -17.42
CA PHE A 185 14.24 8.18 -16.37
C PHE A 185 13.57 6.92 -16.94
N ALA A 186 12.80 7.05 -18.02
CA ALA A 186 12.10 5.94 -18.66
C ALA A 186 13.04 4.78 -19.08
N THR A 187 14.27 5.09 -19.53
CA THR A 187 15.27 4.06 -19.89
C THR A 187 15.62 3.09 -18.76
N LYS A 188 15.52 3.53 -17.50
CA LYS A 188 15.76 2.68 -16.31
C LYS A 188 14.47 2.12 -15.75
N TYR A 189 13.41 2.92 -15.80
CA TYR A 189 12.11 2.59 -15.23
C TYR A 189 11.42 1.44 -15.97
N LEU A 190 11.32 1.49 -17.31
CA LEU A 190 10.55 0.51 -18.08
C LEU A 190 11.09 -0.93 -17.97
N PRO A 191 12.42 -1.18 -18.02
CA PRO A 191 12.94 -2.53 -17.77
C PRO A 191 12.60 -3.09 -16.38
N GLU A 192 12.61 -2.26 -15.34
CA GLU A 192 12.20 -2.66 -13.98
C GLU A 192 10.71 -3.04 -13.94
N LYS A 193 9.86 -2.29 -14.65
CA LYS A 193 8.42 -2.58 -14.74
C LYS A 193 8.11 -3.82 -15.58
N ARG A 194 8.82 -4.07 -16.68
CA ARG A 194 8.74 -5.34 -17.43
C ARG A 194 8.99 -6.52 -16.49
N ALA A 195 10.11 -6.51 -15.78
CA ALA A 195 10.48 -7.60 -14.89
C ALA A 195 9.48 -7.78 -13.72
N THR A 196 8.75 -6.72 -13.35
CA THR A 196 7.64 -6.83 -12.40
C THR A 196 6.43 -7.51 -13.04
N LEU A 197 6.00 -7.11 -14.23
CA LEU A 197 4.87 -7.73 -14.92
C LEU A 197 5.09 -9.22 -15.20
N GLU A 198 6.32 -9.64 -15.49
CA GLU A 198 6.68 -11.05 -15.72
C GLU A 198 6.35 -11.96 -14.53
N ILE A 199 6.35 -11.42 -13.30
CA ILE A 199 6.06 -12.21 -12.08
C ILE A 199 4.59 -12.12 -11.63
N LEU A 200 3.76 -11.27 -12.26
CA LEU A 200 2.34 -11.09 -11.91
C LEU A 200 1.44 -12.16 -12.54
N THR A 201 1.82 -13.43 -12.42
CA THR A 201 1.19 -14.58 -13.09
C THR A 201 -0.21 -14.94 -12.57
N LYS A 202 -0.64 -14.36 -11.45
CA LYS A 202 -1.95 -14.59 -10.81
C LYS A 202 -2.91 -13.41 -10.98
N ALA A 203 -2.47 -12.29 -11.55
CA ALA A 203 -3.33 -11.14 -11.77
C ALA A 203 -4.53 -11.50 -12.67
N PRO A 204 -5.70 -10.87 -12.49
CA PRO A 204 -6.83 -11.03 -13.41
C PRO A 204 -6.40 -10.73 -14.85
N ALA A 205 -6.71 -11.64 -15.79
CA ALA A 205 -6.23 -11.55 -17.17
C ALA A 205 -6.50 -10.20 -17.85
N PRO A 206 -7.70 -9.59 -17.72
CA PRO A 206 -7.96 -8.29 -18.34
C PRO A 206 -7.02 -7.17 -17.83
N LEU A 207 -6.73 -7.14 -16.52
CA LEU A 207 -5.81 -6.17 -15.93
C LEU A 207 -4.36 -6.43 -16.36
N LEU A 208 -3.96 -7.70 -16.40
CA LEU A 208 -2.61 -8.07 -16.83
C LEU A 208 -2.37 -7.71 -18.30
N GLU A 209 -3.34 -7.98 -19.18
CA GLU A 209 -3.29 -7.62 -20.60
C GLU A 209 -3.21 -6.10 -20.78
N GLN A 210 -4.02 -5.34 -20.05
CA GLN A 210 -4.02 -3.88 -20.09
C GLN A 210 -2.69 -3.29 -19.58
N ALA A 211 -2.12 -3.85 -18.51
CA ALA A 211 -0.83 -3.41 -17.98
C ALA A 211 0.31 -3.68 -18.98
N TRP A 212 0.33 -4.86 -19.60
CA TRP A 212 1.29 -5.17 -20.67
C TRP A 212 1.11 -4.28 -21.90
N ALA A 213 -0.13 -3.97 -22.28
CA ALA A 213 -0.40 -3.04 -23.39
C ALA A 213 0.13 -1.63 -23.08
N SER A 214 -0.09 -1.14 -21.85
CA SER A 214 0.39 0.16 -21.40
C SER A 214 1.93 0.23 -21.40
N LEU A 215 2.59 -0.83 -20.93
CA LEU A 215 4.06 -0.93 -20.96
C LEU A 215 4.62 -0.91 -22.39
N ARG A 216 4.06 -1.73 -23.30
CA ARG A 216 4.50 -1.75 -24.70
C ARG A 216 4.30 -0.40 -25.39
N ALA A 217 3.21 0.31 -25.09
CA ALA A 217 2.97 1.64 -25.63
C ALA A 217 4.04 2.63 -25.16
N ALA A 218 4.35 2.66 -23.86
CA ALA A 218 5.41 3.50 -23.30
C ALA A 218 6.80 3.18 -23.86
N GLU A 219 7.09 1.91 -24.13
CA GLU A 219 8.34 1.48 -24.76
C GLU A 219 8.45 1.94 -26.22
N GLY A 220 7.36 1.87 -26.97
CA GLY A 220 7.28 2.41 -28.33
C GLY A 220 7.47 3.93 -28.36
N GLU A 221 6.85 4.66 -27.43
CA GLU A 221 7.05 6.11 -27.27
C GLU A 221 8.51 6.46 -26.94
N LEU A 222 9.13 5.72 -26.01
CA LEU A 222 10.54 5.91 -25.66
C LEU A 222 11.48 5.61 -26.84
N ALA A 223 11.24 4.52 -27.58
CA ALA A 223 12.02 4.15 -28.75
C ALA A 223 11.99 5.27 -29.81
N GLY A 224 10.80 5.82 -30.07
CA GLY A 224 10.63 6.98 -30.96
C GLY A 224 11.32 8.25 -30.45
N ALA A 225 11.30 8.51 -29.14
CA ALA A 225 11.94 9.68 -28.54
C ALA A 225 13.48 9.60 -28.50
N VAL A 226 14.05 8.40 -28.38
CA VAL A 226 15.51 8.18 -28.28
C VAL A 226 16.13 7.82 -29.65
N GLY A 227 15.31 7.61 -30.68
CA GLY A 227 15.79 7.28 -32.03
C GLY A 227 16.37 5.87 -32.16
N ILE A 228 15.91 4.94 -31.33
CA ILE A 228 16.30 3.52 -31.37
C ILE A 228 15.17 2.75 -32.07
N GLU A 229 15.42 2.28 -33.29
CA GLU A 229 14.50 1.37 -34.00
C GLU A 229 14.31 0.07 -33.19
N PRO A 230 13.08 -0.46 -33.04
CA PRO A 230 12.85 -1.71 -32.32
C PRO A 230 13.51 -2.88 -33.07
N THR A 231 14.34 -3.65 -32.35
CA THR A 231 14.93 -4.93 -32.81
C THR A 231 13.92 -6.07 -32.77
#